data_AF-A0A8T4ZNE5-F1
#
_entry.id   AF-A0A8T4ZNE5-F1
#
_cell.length_a   1.000
_cell.length_b   1.000
_cell.length_c   1.000
_cell.angle_alpha   90.00
_cell.angle_beta   90.00
_cell.angle_gamma   90.00
#
_symmetry.space_group_name_H-M   'P 1'
#
loop_
_entity.id
_entity.type
_entity.pdbx_description
1 polymer ?
#
loop_
_entity_poly.entity_id
_entity_poly.type
_entity_poly.pdbx_seq_one_letter_code
_entity_poly.pdbx_strand_id
1 'polypeptide(L)' 'MGKRVLFGDFVFFVDENVYEPAEDSFLFAEKLAVGEGSRVLDMGTGCGILGVVAAGKAGEVVA' A
#
# COMPACT_ATOMS: atom_id res chain seq x y z
N MET A 1 3.41 -19.89 -6.41
CA MET A 1 3.56 -18.91 -7.54
C MET A 1 2.80 -17.66 -7.15
N GLY A 2 3.50 -16.53 -7.02
CA GLY A 2 2.92 -15.28 -6.53
C GLY A 2 1.76 -14.73 -7.37
N LYS A 3 0.88 -13.97 -6.74
CA LYS A 3 -0.30 -13.36 -7.37
C LYS A 3 -0.01 -11.92 -7.80
N ARG A 4 -0.85 -11.40 -8.70
CA ARG A 4 -0.82 -9.99 -9.12
C ARG A 4 -2.11 -9.32 -8.69
N VAL A 5 -1.99 -8.21 -7.99
CA VAL A 5 -3.11 -7.38 -7.53
C VAL A 5 -3.01 -6.02 -8.20
N LEU A 6 -4.13 -5.53 -8.75
CA LEU A 6 -4.21 -4.21 -9.37
C LEU A 6 -4.93 -3.23 -8.45
N PHE A 7 -4.37 -2.03 -8.27
CA PHE A 7 -5.03 -0.95 -7.55
C PHE A 7 -4.61 0.41 -8.14
N GLY A 8 -5.58 1.17 -8.66
CA GLY A 8 -5.29 2.38 -9.45
C GLY A 8 -4.37 2.07 -10.63
N ASP A 9 -3.28 2.81 -10.75
CA ASP A 9 -2.25 2.63 -11.79
C ASP A 9 -1.12 1.66 -11.38
N PHE A 10 -1.24 1.03 -10.20
CA PHE A 10 -0.21 0.15 -9.65
C PHE A 10 -0.54 -1.33 -9.82
N VAL A 11 0.51 -2.14 -10.04
CA VAL A 11 0.47 -3.60 -10.02
C VAL A 11 1.38 -4.11 -8.91
N PHE A 12 0.80 -4.81 -7.95
CA PHE A 12 1.51 -5.41 -6.82
C PHE A 12 1.73 -6.90 -7.07
N PHE A 13 2.97 -7.35 -6.91
CA PHE A 13 3.34 -8.76 -6.96
C PHE A 13 3.36 -9.30 -5.53
N VAL A 14 2.46 -10.22 -5.23
CA VAL A 14 2.26 -10.76 -3.88
C VAL A 14 2.87 -12.14 -3.81
N ASP A 15 3.89 -12.32 -2.97
CA ASP A 15 4.45 -13.63 -2.66
C ASP A 15 3.43 -14.52 -1.94
N GLU A 16 3.53 -15.82 -2.09
CA GLU A 16 2.60 -16.78 -1.47
C GLU A 16 2.66 -16.80 0.06
N ASN A 17 3.75 -16.31 0.66
CA ASN A 17 3.91 -16.16 2.11
C ASN A 17 3.52 -14.76 2.61
N VAL A 18 3.08 -13.86 1.73
CA VAL A 18 2.61 -12.52 2.08
C VAL A 18 1.09 -12.52 2.06
N TYR A 19 0.48 -11.87 3.06
CA TYR A 19 -0.95 -11.69 3.10
C TYR A 19 -1.44 -10.94 1.85
N GLU A 20 -2.37 -11.55 1.12
CA GLU A 20 -2.99 -10.94 -0.05
C GLU A 20 -3.93 -9.81 0.39
N PRO A 21 -3.82 -8.60 -0.19
CA PRO A 21 -4.73 -7.51 0.12
C PRO A 21 -6.19 -7.94 -0.04
N ALA A 22 -7.00 -7.63 0.96
CA ALA A 22 -8.43 -7.89 0.97
C ALA A 22 -9.24 -6.60 0.76
N GLU A 23 -10.57 -6.73 0.73
CA GLU A 23 -11.50 -5.61 0.51
C GLU A 23 -11.22 -4.40 1.41
N ASP A 24 -10.93 -4.63 2.69
CA ASP A 24 -10.60 -3.61 3.68
C ASP A 24 -9.28 -2.88 3.38
N SER A 25 -8.29 -3.59 2.85
CA SER A 25 -7.01 -3.02 2.42
C SER A 25 -7.21 -2.05 1.25
N PHE A 26 -8.08 -2.39 0.29
CA PHE A 26 -8.40 -1.51 -0.83
C PHE A 26 -9.21 -0.30 -0.38
N LEU A 27 -10.22 -0.49 0.47
CA LEU A 27 -10.99 0.61 1.04
C LEU A 27 -10.09 1.58 1.82
N PHE A 28 -9.12 1.04 2.57
CA PHE A 28 -8.18 1.86 3.31
C PHE A 28 -7.26 2.64 2.37
N ALA A 29 -6.71 2.00 1.33
CA ALA A 29 -5.91 2.67 0.31
C ALA A 29 -6.69 3.82 -0.38
N GLU A 30 -7.97 3.61 -0.70
CA GLU A 30 -8.81 4.63 -1.34
C GLU A 30 -9.09 5.84 -0.44
N LYS A 31 -9.24 5.60 0.87
CA LYS A 31 -9.56 6.63 1.87
C LYS A 31 -8.34 7.14 2.63
N LEU A 32 -7.13 6.77 2.21
CA LEU A 32 -5.91 7.07 2.93
C LEU A 32 -5.68 8.59 3.00
N ALA A 33 -5.79 9.14 4.22
CA ALA A 33 -5.65 10.56 4.48
C ALA A 33 -4.19 10.90 4.77
N VAL A 34 -3.42 11.20 3.73
CA VAL A 34 -2.01 11.63 3.82
C VAL A 34 -1.90 13.10 3.45
N GLY A 35 -1.30 13.88 4.34
CA GLY A 35 -0.97 15.28 4.06
C GLY A 35 0.28 15.39 3.19
N GLU A 36 0.32 16.40 2.32
CA GLU A 36 1.49 16.69 1.48
C GLU A 36 2.76 16.87 2.31
N GLY A 37 3.84 16.18 1.93
CA GLY A 37 5.13 16.25 2.61
C GLY A 37 5.18 15.57 3.99
N SER A 38 4.13 14.87 4.40
CA SER A 38 4.11 14.17 5.70
C SER A 38 5.11 12.99 5.74
N ARG A 39 5.55 12.62 6.95
CA ARG A 39 6.32 11.40 7.21
C ARG A 39 5.36 10.31 7.69
N VAL A 40 5.29 9.20 6.98
CA VAL A 40 4.34 8.10 7.23
C VAL A 40 5.09 6.83 7.63
N LEU A 41 4.54 6.08 8.59
CA LEU A 41 4.98 4.74 8.93
C LEU A 41 3.91 3.73 8.46
N ASP A 42 4.27 2.81 7.57
CA ASP A 42 3.41 1.74 7.06
C ASP A 42 3.68 0.43 7.81
N MET A 43 3.08 0.32 9.00
CA MET A 43 3.27 -0.86 9.85
C MET A 43 2.58 -2.09 9.28
N GLY A 44 3.32 -3.20 9.15
CA GLY A 44 2.76 -4.43 8.60
C GLY A 44 2.45 -4.29 7.11
N THR A 45 3.36 -3.63 6.38
CA THR A 45 3.20 -3.21 4.99
C THR A 45 2.73 -4.31 4.02
N GLY A 46 2.97 -5.59 4.33
CA GLY A 46 2.54 -6.72 3.50
C GLY A 46 3.13 -6.60 2.10
N CYS A 47 2.28 -6.51 1.06
CA CYS A 47 2.73 -6.27 -0.31
C CYS A 47 3.06 -4.80 -0.62
N GLY A 48 2.92 -3.89 0.35
CA GLY A 48 3.26 -2.47 0.22
C GLY A 48 2.13 -1.57 -0.26
N ILE A 49 0.89 -2.05 -0.35
CA ILE A 49 -0.20 -1.29 -1.00
C ILE A 49 -0.45 0.08 -0.35
N LEU A 50 -0.48 0.16 0.98
CA LEU A 50 -0.73 1.42 1.69
C LEU A 50 0.48 2.36 1.61
N GLY A 51 1.69 1.86 1.84
CA GLY A 51 2.91 2.66 1.75
C GLY A 51 3.14 3.25 0.36
N VAL A 52 2.93 2.48 -0.71
CA VAL A 52 3.05 2.98 -2.10
C VAL A 52 2.02 4.06 -2.40
N VAL A 53 0.77 3.88 -1.96
CA VAL A 53 -0.28 4.90 -2.14
C VAL A 53 0.04 6.15 -1.33
N ALA A 54 0.52 6.01 -0.08
CA ALA A 54 0.95 7.12 0.76
C ALA A 54 2.09 7.93 0.13
N ALA A 55 3.05 7.25 -0.49
CA ALA A 55 4.22 7.87 -1.12
C ALA A 55 3.86 8.83 -2.26
N GLY A 56 2.65 8.76 -2.82
CA GLY A 56 2.17 9.74 -3.80
C GLY A 56 2.00 11.16 -3.26
N LYS A 57 1.89 11.32 -1.93
CA LYS A 57 1.75 12.63 -1.24
C LYS A 57 2.75 12.83 -0.10
N ALA A 58 3.17 11.75 0.54
CA ALA A 58 4.12 11.80 1.65
C ALA A 58 5.49 12.30 1.17
N GLY A 59 6.19 13.02 2.03
CA GLY A 59 7.59 13.35 1.81
C GLY A 59 8.51 12.15 2.09
N GLU A 60 8.09 11.25 2.98
CA GLU A 60 8.81 10.02 3.33
C GLU A 60 7.83 8.96 3.82
N VAL A 61 8.03 7.71 3.39
CA VAL A 61 7.35 6.53 3.93
C VAL A 61 8.41 5.57 4.47
N VAL A 62 8.25 5.15 5.72
CA VAL A 62 9.04 4.09 6.36
C VAL A 62 8.13 2.87 6.51
N ALA A 63 8.63 1.68 6.17
CA ALA A 63 7.89 0.42 6.21
C ALA A 63 8.60 -0.61 7.09
#